data_AF-A0A4D9D0C7-F1
#
_entry.id   AF-A0A4D9D0C7-F1
#
_cell.length_a   1.000
_cell.length_b   1.000
_cell.length_c   1.000
_cell.angle_alpha   90.00
_cell.angle_beta   90.00
_cell.angle_gamma   90.00
#
_symmetry.space_group_name_H-M   'P 1'
#
loop_
_entity.id
_entity.type
_entity.pdbx_description
1 polymer ?
#
loop_
_entity_poly.entity_id
_entity_poly.type
_entity_poly.pdbx_seq_one_letter_code
_entity_poly.pdbx_strand_id
1 'polypeptide(L)'
;MMTLPDEADRERAEEHIDNLLLPARRLLRQHAPVREILKAIKEHVSPLDWASWHVQKCIHRMLLSDPVQDIFPLAPQYRATFIRRLCDELEEAVRRNEEGEVIEPIFRELNVLLNQPARSIAPGEGATHYVTFECPVCKPVHSSFIAHDGLEIPSFQKIKHVNNRDGRQQDEKESNTRILAIRMAPKENAVGLKLWEACYILSEALLRNPKLCHGRDVVELGAGVGLLGLVAAYCAGAAHVTLTDVDDKVLHFLRANVEANVTTGALATLASNGHLAPRKAEVLVPSIDVAPLDWTRSREAEALFDTGVRRKGDLGMRSRTVLAADCVYDRDLIPAFVDTLAFALRALPPPHQTLVLVASTLRNPATFACFQGLVATKGLVMEDVTDSLADRNGIASPFYCPNRAAVRLTRISLPSGSERVHE
;
A
#
# COMPACT_ATOMS: atom_id res chain seq x y z
N MET A 1 -34.30 11.19 38.91
CA MET A 1 -33.01 10.46 38.87
C MET A 1 -32.86 9.93 37.45
N MET A 2 -32.16 10.65 36.57
CA MET A 2 -31.70 10.06 35.32
C MET A 2 -30.65 9.03 35.70
N THR A 3 -30.97 7.74 35.49
CA THR A 3 -30.00 6.66 35.63
C THR A 3 -28.85 6.94 34.68
N LEU A 4 -27.65 7.10 35.22
CA LEU A 4 -26.42 7.20 34.42
C LEU A 4 -26.39 5.98 33.47
N PRO A 5 -26.05 6.16 32.19
CA PRO A 5 -25.98 5.06 31.24
C PRO A 5 -25.02 3.98 31.77
N ASP A 6 -25.41 2.72 31.60
CA ASP A 6 -24.65 1.54 32.00
C ASP A 6 -23.23 1.59 31.42
N GLU A 7 -22.24 1.07 32.14
CA GLU A 7 -20.83 1.09 31.74
C GLU A 7 -20.65 0.43 30.36
N ALA A 8 -21.41 -0.64 30.10
CA ALA A 8 -21.48 -1.32 28.81
C ALA A 8 -22.07 -0.46 27.68
N ASP A 9 -23.00 0.46 27.98
CA ASP A 9 -23.55 1.37 26.97
C ASP A 9 -22.55 2.46 26.59
N ARG A 10 -21.74 2.92 27.55
CA ARG A 10 -20.65 3.88 27.29
C ARG A 10 -19.54 3.25 26.47
N GLU A 11 -19.15 2.01 26.80
CA GLU A 11 -18.12 1.28 26.05
C GLU A 11 -18.54 1.04 24.60
N ARG A 12 -19.80 0.63 24.37
CA ARG A 12 -20.36 0.50 23.01
C ARG A 12 -20.39 1.81 22.23
N ALA A 13 -20.72 2.93 22.90
CA ALA A 13 -20.71 4.24 22.25
C ALA A 13 -19.30 4.69 21.86
N GLU A 14 -18.30 4.44 22.71
CA GLU A 14 -16.90 4.73 22.42
C GLU A 14 -16.36 3.85 21.27
N GLU A 15 -16.69 2.56 21.24
CA GLU A 15 -16.33 1.64 20.16
C GLU A 15 -16.96 2.07 18.82
N HIS A 16 -18.21 2.55 18.86
CA HIS A 16 -18.86 3.10 17.67
C HIS A 16 -18.09 4.32 17.13
N ILE A 17 -17.73 5.27 17.99
CA ILE A 17 -16.93 6.44 17.59
C ILE A 17 -15.56 6.01 17.04
N ASP A 18 -14.88 5.07 17.69
CA ASP A 18 -13.59 4.58 17.20
C ASP A 18 -13.66 4.03 15.77
N ASN A 19 -14.70 3.25 15.46
CA ASN A 19 -14.94 2.74 14.11
C ASN A 19 -15.17 3.87 13.10
N LEU A 20 -15.86 4.94 13.50
CA LEU A 20 -16.07 6.13 12.69
C LEU A 20 -14.78 6.95 12.47
N LEU A 21 -13.80 6.83 13.38
CA LEU A 21 -12.50 7.51 13.29
C LEU A 21 -11.45 6.74 12.47
N LEU A 22 -11.73 5.50 12.07
CA LEU A 22 -10.80 4.69 11.26
C LEU A 22 -10.35 5.38 9.96
N PRO A 23 -11.22 6.06 9.18
CA PRO A 23 -10.78 6.81 8.00
C PRO A 23 -9.79 7.93 8.35
N ALA A 24 -10.06 8.71 9.39
CA ALA A 24 -9.18 9.78 9.83
C ALA A 24 -7.82 9.26 10.31
N ARG A 25 -7.81 8.14 11.04
CA ARG A 25 -6.58 7.45 11.47
C ARG A 25 -5.74 7.00 10.28
N ARG A 26 -6.36 6.42 9.26
CA ARG A 26 -5.68 6.03 8.01
C ARG A 26 -5.07 7.23 7.29
N LEU A 27 -5.83 8.32 7.16
CA LEU A 27 -5.35 9.56 6.55
C LEU A 27 -4.15 10.15 7.30
N LEU A 28 -4.21 10.16 8.64
CA LEU A 28 -3.13 10.68 9.49
C LEU A 28 -1.84 9.87 9.34
N ARG A 29 -1.93 8.53 9.36
CA ARG A 29 -0.80 7.60 9.16
C ARG A 29 -0.13 7.74 7.79
N GLN A 30 -0.84 8.28 6.82
CA GLN A 30 -0.38 8.44 5.43
C GLN A 30 0.00 9.88 5.10
N HIS A 31 0.10 10.74 6.11
CA HIS A 31 0.44 12.15 5.97
C HIS A 31 -0.48 12.91 4.99
N ALA A 32 -1.75 12.53 4.92
CA ALA A 32 -2.75 13.23 4.11
C ALA A 32 -2.87 14.71 4.57
N PRO A 33 -3.39 15.63 3.74
CA PRO A 33 -3.55 17.02 4.17
C PRO A 33 -4.41 17.10 5.44
N VAL A 34 -3.97 17.88 6.44
CA VAL A 34 -4.66 18.03 7.75
C VAL A 34 -6.14 18.36 7.60
N ARG A 35 -6.51 19.16 6.60
CA ARG A 35 -7.91 19.48 6.29
C ARG A 35 -8.76 18.25 5.96
N GLU A 36 -8.20 17.26 5.26
CA GLU A 36 -8.92 16.04 4.86
C GLU A 36 -9.12 15.13 6.07
N ILE A 37 -8.14 15.10 6.98
CA ILE A 37 -8.25 14.37 8.24
C ILE A 37 -9.38 14.96 9.07
N LEU A 38 -9.35 16.28 9.32
CA LEU A 38 -10.38 16.96 10.11
C LEU A 38 -11.77 16.82 9.47
N LYS A 39 -11.84 16.88 8.14
CA LYS A 39 -13.07 16.62 7.39
C LYS A 39 -13.58 15.19 7.66
N ALA A 40 -12.71 14.18 7.56
CA ALA A 40 -13.08 12.79 7.81
C ALA A 40 -13.54 12.55 9.27
N ILE A 41 -12.95 13.23 10.25
CA ILE A 41 -13.43 13.15 11.65
C ILE A 41 -14.85 13.76 11.74
N LYS A 42 -15.07 14.93 11.12
CA LYS A 42 -16.36 15.65 11.18
C LYS A 42 -17.47 15.06 10.31
N GLU A 43 -17.14 14.29 9.27
CA GLU A 43 -18.15 13.61 8.42
C GLU A 43 -19.00 12.60 9.20
N HIS A 44 -18.47 12.10 10.33
CA HIS A 44 -19.12 11.06 11.13
C HIS A 44 -19.51 11.51 12.54
N VAL A 45 -19.20 12.76 12.92
CA VAL A 45 -19.49 13.32 14.24
C VAL A 45 -20.43 14.50 14.07
N SER A 46 -21.57 14.49 14.78
CA SER A 46 -22.51 15.61 14.80
C SER A 46 -21.81 16.91 15.22
N PRO A 47 -22.11 18.06 14.61
CA PRO A 47 -21.55 19.36 15.02
C PRO A 47 -21.77 19.67 16.51
N LEU A 48 -22.87 19.18 17.10
CA LEU A 48 -23.17 19.33 18.52
C LEU A 48 -22.25 18.49 19.41
N ASP A 49 -21.83 17.33 18.93
CA ASP A 49 -21.02 16.37 19.69
C ASP A 49 -19.50 16.55 19.47
N TRP A 50 -19.09 17.35 18.49
CA TRP A 50 -17.68 17.58 18.12
C TRP A 50 -16.78 17.97 19.30
N ALA A 51 -17.29 18.83 20.18
CA ALA A 51 -16.58 19.30 21.37
C ALA A 51 -16.85 18.42 22.62
N SER A 52 -17.64 17.36 22.52
CA SER A 52 -17.96 16.50 23.65
C SER A 52 -16.72 15.77 24.18
N TRP A 53 -16.68 15.52 25.50
CA TRP A 53 -15.58 14.80 26.13
C TRP A 53 -15.32 13.42 25.51
N HIS A 54 -16.38 12.68 25.16
CA HIS A 54 -16.27 11.34 24.58
C HIS A 54 -15.61 11.36 23.20
N VAL A 55 -16.04 12.27 22.31
CA VAL A 55 -15.42 12.44 20.99
C VAL A 55 -13.96 12.83 21.12
N GLN A 56 -13.65 13.81 21.99
CA GLN A 56 -12.26 14.23 22.22
C GLN A 56 -11.39 13.09 22.76
N LYS A 57 -11.92 12.27 23.67
CA LYS A 57 -11.23 11.09 24.21
C LYS A 57 -10.95 10.05 23.12
N CYS A 58 -11.93 9.74 22.27
CA CYS A 58 -11.75 8.84 21.13
C CYS A 58 -10.73 9.40 20.13
N ILE A 59 -10.77 10.71 19.82
CA ILE A 59 -9.78 11.38 18.96
C ILE A 59 -8.37 11.22 19.53
N HIS A 60 -8.18 11.50 20.82
CA HIS A 60 -6.89 11.33 21.49
C HIS A 60 -6.41 9.87 21.39
N ARG A 61 -7.25 8.91 21.80
CA ARG A 61 -6.93 7.47 21.76
C ARG A 61 -6.58 6.99 20.35
N MET A 62 -7.41 7.32 19.37
CA MET A 62 -7.29 6.77 18.01
C MET A 62 -6.25 7.47 17.14
N LEU A 63 -6.00 8.77 17.36
CA LEU A 63 -5.16 9.57 16.47
C LEU A 63 -3.85 10.04 17.12
N LEU A 64 -3.88 10.42 18.40
CA LEU A 64 -2.73 11.01 19.10
C LEU A 64 -1.91 9.99 19.88
N SER A 65 -2.55 8.94 20.39
CA SER A 65 -1.96 7.80 21.11
C SER A 65 -2.01 6.51 20.29
N ASP A 66 -1.95 6.62 18.96
CA ASP A 66 -1.91 5.46 18.08
C ASP A 66 -0.59 4.70 18.28
N PRO A 67 -0.62 3.43 18.73
CA PRO A 67 0.60 2.70 19.10
C PRO A 67 1.50 2.40 17.89
N VAL A 68 0.99 2.49 16.64
CA VAL A 68 1.84 2.42 15.45
C VAL A 68 2.77 3.63 15.37
N GLN A 69 2.36 4.79 15.90
CA GLN A 69 3.18 6.01 15.91
C GLN A 69 4.29 5.98 16.97
N ASP A 70 4.21 5.08 17.97
CA ASP A 70 5.32 4.87 18.90
C ASP A 70 6.52 4.19 18.22
N ILE A 71 6.23 3.35 17.22
CA ILE A 71 7.24 2.64 16.42
C ILE A 71 7.64 3.48 15.19
N PHE A 72 6.64 4.05 14.50
CA PHE A 72 6.79 4.85 13.29
C PHE A 72 6.20 6.25 13.50
N PRO A 73 6.93 7.14 14.20
CA PRO A 73 6.40 8.44 14.55
C PRO A 73 6.15 9.30 13.31
N LEU A 74 5.06 10.06 13.37
CA LEU A 74 4.78 11.10 12.38
C LEU A 74 5.92 12.13 12.37
N ALA A 75 6.23 12.66 11.18
CA ALA A 75 7.12 13.81 11.04
C ALA A 75 6.74 14.92 12.05
N PRO A 76 7.68 15.40 12.89
CA PRO A 76 7.35 16.30 14.00
C PRO A 76 6.59 17.57 13.59
N GLN A 77 6.99 18.19 12.48
CA GLN A 77 6.32 19.39 11.93
C GLN A 77 4.89 19.11 11.49
N TYR A 78 4.65 17.93 10.90
CA TYR A 78 3.32 17.51 10.47
C TYR A 78 2.43 17.20 11.67
N ARG A 79 2.95 16.45 12.67
CA ARG A 79 2.27 16.19 13.96
C ARG A 79 1.88 17.49 14.66
N ALA A 80 2.80 18.45 14.72
CA ALA A 80 2.54 19.77 15.32
C ALA A 80 1.47 20.56 14.59
N THR A 81 1.48 20.52 13.25
CA THR A 81 0.47 21.20 12.43
C THR A 81 -0.91 20.58 12.64
N PHE A 82 -0.99 19.25 12.69
CA PHE A 82 -2.23 18.53 12.95
C PHE A 82 -2.81 18.87 14.32
N ILE A 83 -2.02 18.72 15.40
CA ILE A 83 -2.49 18.97 16.77
C ILE A 83 -2.91 20.43 16.96
N ARG A 84 -2.12 21.39 16.47
CA ARG A 84 -2.48 22.82 16.59
C ARG A 84 -3.81 23.11 15.92
N ARG A 85 -4.02 22.61 14.69
CA ARG A 85 -5.27 22.82 13.96
C ARG A 85 -6.45 22.09 14.63
N LEU A 86 -6.23 20.90 15.18
CA LEU A 86 -7.25 20.19 15.94
C LEU A 86 -7.68 20.99 17.17
N CYS A 87 -6.74 21.54 17.94
CA CYS A 87 -7.03 22.39 19.09
C CYS A 87 -7.81 23.64 18.68
N ASP A 88 -7.37 24.36 17.64
CA ASP A 88 -8.07 25.55 17.14
C ASP A 88 -9.56 25.26 16.83
N GLU A 89 -9.84 24.13 16.16
CA GLU A 89 -11.19 23.72 15.76
C GLU A 89 -12.04 23.25 16.95
N LEU A 90 -11.43 22.65 17.97
CA LEU A 90 -12.13 22.25 19.20
C LEU A 90 -12.42 23.47 20.08
N GLU A 91 -11.46 24.37 20.27
CA GLU A 91 -11.64 25.62 21.03
C GLU A 91 -12.73 26.50 20.40
N GLU A 92 -12.78 26.58 19.07
CA GLU A 92 -13.84 27.32 18.39
C GLU A 92 -15.23 26.70 18.63
N ALA A 93 -15.33 25.38 18.65
CA ALA A 93 -16.59 24.70 18.91
C ALA A 93 -17.04 24.78 20.37
N VAL A 94 -16.11 24.65 21.33
CA VAL A 94 -16.38 24.88 22.76
C VAL A 94 -16.93 26.29 22.97
N ARG A 95 -16.28 27.30 22.35
CA ARG A 95 -16.74 28.70 22.45
C ARG A 95 -18.15 28.92 21.88
N ARG A 96 -18.51 28.20 20.81
CA ARG A 96 -19.85 28.29 20.20
C ARG A 96 -20.93 27.58 21.01
N ASN A 97 -20.60 26.49 21.67
CA ASN A 97 -21.56 25.68 22.41
C ASN A 97 -21.78 26.19 23.86
N GLU A 98 -21.00 27.18 24.32
CA GLU A 98 -21.04 27.77 25.67
C GLU A 98 -20.87 26.75 26.83
N GLU A 99 -20.54 25.49 26.52
CA GLU A 99 -20.29 24.41 27.46
C GLU A 99 -19.11 23.54 26.98
N GLY A 100 -18.28 23.13 27.95
CA GLY A 100 -17.16 22.22 27.75
C GLY A 100 -15.77 22.88 27.76
N GLU A 101 -14.74 22.06 27.63
CA GLU A 101 -13.35 22.47 27.48
C GLU A 101 -12.61 21.46 26.59
N VAL A 102 -11.47 21.88 26.03
CA VAL A 102 -10.58 20.92 25.38
C VAL A 102 -9.92 20.07 26.46
N ILE A 103 -9.98 18.75 26.32
CA ILE A 103 -9.54 17.84 27.38
C ILE A 103 -8.03 17.92 27.63
N GLU A 104 -7.64 17.75 28.89
CA GLU A 104 -6.25 17.82 29.34
C GLU A 104 -5.27 16.96 28.50
N PRO A 105 -5.59 15.71 28.09
CA PRO A 105 -4.69 14.92 27.26
C PRO A 105 -4.33 15.57 25.91
N ILE A 106 -5.29 16.23 25.24
CA ILE A 106 -5.03 16.91 23.96
C ILE A 106 -4.17 18.15 24.20
N PHE A 107 -4.47 18.93 25.24
CA PHE A 107 -3.63 20.09 25.62
C PHE A 107 -2.21 19.68 26.00
N ARG A 108 -2.04 18.54 26.68
CA ARG A 108 -0.73 18.00 27.04
C ARG A 108 0.11 17.73 25.79
N GLU A 109 -0.48 17.10 24.77
CA GLU A 109 0.21 16.86 23.49
C GLU A 109 0.64 18.16 22.81
N LEU A 110 -0.22 19.19 22.80
CA LEU A 110 0.13 20.51 22.29
C LEU A 110 1.27 21.16 23.10
N ASN A 111 1.21 21.11 24.43
CA ASN A 111 2.22 21.67 25.32
C ASN A 111 3.58 20.98 25.16
N VAL A 112 3.60 19.66 24.97
CA VAL A 112 4.83 18.93 24.65
C VAL A 112 5.44 19.47 23.37
N LEU A 113 4.65 19.75 22.33
CA LEU A 113 5.14 20.30 21.06
C LEU A 113 5.64 21.73 21.19
N LEU A 114 4.94 22.59 21.93
CA LEU A 114 5.31 24.00 22.13
C LEU A 114 6.62 24.14 22.93
N ASN A 115 6.87 23.21 23.85
CA ASN A 115 8.07 23.22 24.70
C ASN A 115 9.23 22.38 24.15
N GLN A 116 9.12 21.84 22.93
CA GLN A 116 10.26 21.21 22.28
C GLN A 116 11.29 22.28 21.91
N PRO A 117 12.57 22.13 22.30
CA PRO A 117 13.60 23.05 21.87
C PRO A 117 13.64 23.04 20.34
N ALA A 118 13.78 24.23 19.74
CA ALA A 118 13.95 24.37 18.30
C ALA A 118 15.16 23.51 17.89
N ARG A 119 14.90 22.30 17.38
CA ARG A 119 15.98 21.42 16.94
C ARG A 119 16.69 22.16 15.81
N SER A 120 17.99 22.41 16.01
CA SER A 120 18.93 22.57 14.91
C SER A 120 18.89 21.26 14.13
N ILE A 121 17.96 21.16 13.17
CA ILE A 121 17.95 20.05 12.24
C ILE A 121 19.23 20.20 11.43
N ALA A 122 20.19 19.29 11.62
CA ALA A 122 21.35 19.20 10.74
C ALA A 122 20.84 19.12 9.29
N PRO A 123 21.45 19.82 8.32
CA PRO A 123 21.00 19.77 6.94
C PRO A 123 20.86 18.31 6.47
N GLY A 124 19.63 17.84 6.27
CA GLY A 124 19.31 16.46 5.88
C GLY A 124 18.51 15.62 6.89
N GLU A 125 18.58 15.86 8.20
CA GLU A 125 17.92 14.99 9.20
C GLU A 125 16.40 15.23 9.35
N GLY A 126 15.88 16.34 8.81
CA GLY A 126 14.43 16.64 8.80
C GLY A 126 13.71 16.25 7.50
N ALA A 127 14.37 15.51 6.60
CA ALA A 127 13.90 15.25 5.25
C ALA A 127 13.13 13.92 5.08
N THR A 128 13.24 12.99 6.03
CA THR A 128 12.63 11.65 5.94
C THR A 128 11.57 11.41 6.99
N HIS A 129 10.53 10.65 6.65
CA HIS A 129 9.52 10.15 7.60
C HIS A 129 8.94 8.83 7.13
N TYR A 130 8.26 8.13 8.03
CA TYR A 130 7.46 6.96 7.68
C TYR A 130 6.01 7.35 7.41
N VAL A 131 5.42 6.68 6.43
CA VAL A 131 3.97 6.52 6.30
C VAL A 131 3.64 5.06 6.56
N THR A 132 2.45 4.79 7.09
CA THR A 132 2.02 3.41 7.37
C THR A 132 0.66 3.07 6.75
N PHE A 133 0.54 1.84 6.28
CA PHE A 133 -0.66 1.30 5.63
C PHE A 133 -1.14 0.07 6.37
N GLU A 134 -2.43 0.00 6.65
CA GLU A 134 -3.05 -1.22 7.16
C GLU A 134 -3.66 -1.99 6.00
N CYS A 135 -3.03 -3.09 5.61
CA CYS A 135 -3.38 -3.86 4.42
C CYS A 135 -3.95 -5.23 4.81
N PRO A 136 -5.02 -5.71 4.14
CA PRO A 136 -5.50 -7.08 4.31
C PRO A 136 -4.46 -8.07 3.77
N VAL A 137 -4.32 -9.21 4.45
CA VAL A 137 -3.39 -10.29 4.09
C VAL A 137 -4.18 -11.48 3.55
N CYS A 138 -3.80 -11.98 2.38
CA CYS A 138 -4.33 -13.22 1.84
C CYS A 138 -4.02 -14.39 2.79
N LYS A 139 -5.02 -15.24 3.12
CA LYS A 139 -4.78 -16.42 3.96
C LYS A 139 -3.70 -17.29 3.29
N PRO A 140 -2.69 -17.79 4.03
CA PRO A 140 -1.81 -18.82 3.48
C PRO A 140 -2.69 -20.02 3.11
N VAL A 141 -2.66 -20.41 1.83
CA VAL A 141 -3.35 -21.62 1.41
C VAL A 141 -2.54 -22.77 1.98
N HIS A 142 -3.16 -23.64 2.80
CA HIS A 142 -2.56 -24.90 3.19
C HIS A 142 -2.00 -25.61 1.95
N SER A 143 -0.90 -26.33 2.14
CA SER A 143 0.04 -26.91 1.16
C SER A 143 -0.53 -27.86 0.08
N SER A 144 -1.82 -27.80 -0.27
CA SER A 144 -2.47 -28.70 -1.23
C SER A 144 -2.93 -28.05 -2.53
N PHE A 145 -2.78 -26.74 -2.73
CA PHE A 145 -2.86 -26.15 -4.09
C PHE A 145 -1.49 -26.22 -4.75
N ILE A 146 -1.17 -27.39 -5.32
CA ILE A 146 -0.26 -27.45 -6.45
C ILE A 146 -0.92 -26.60 -7.53
N ALA A 147 -0.27 -25.51 -7.94
CA ALA A 147 -0.67 -24.77 -9.12
C ALA A 147 -0.66 -25.77 -10.29
N HIS A 148 -1.83 -26.26 -10.69
CA HIS A 148 -1.94 -26.95 -11.95
C HIS A 148 -1.58 -25.92 -13.02
N ASP A 149 -0.52 -26.20 -13.77
CA ASP A 149 0.07 -25.43 -14.87
C ASP A 149 -0.89 -25.20 -16.07
N GLY A 150 -2.21 -25.35 -15.87
CA GLY A 150 -3.26 -24.99 -16.81
C GLY A 150 -3.79 -23.60 -16.48
N LEU A 151 -3.37 -22.59 -17.26
CA LEU A 151 -4.05 -21.30 -17.30
C LEU A 151 -5.40 -21.46 -18.04
N GLU A 152 -6.39 -22.04 -17.37
CA GLU A 152 -7.78 -21.66 -17.63
C GLU A 152 -8.05 -20.37 -16.85
N ILE A 153 -7.88 -19.24 -17.52
CA ILE A 153 -8.49 -17.98 -17.08
C ILE A 153 -9.99 -18.15 -17.31
N PRO A 154 -10.86 -18.19 -16.27
CA PRO A 154 -12.28 -18.42 -16.52
C PRO A 154 -12.84 -17.28 -17.36
N SER A 155 -13.45 -17.60 -18.50
CA SER A 155 -14.49 -16.74 -19.05
C SER A 155 -15.51 -16.49 -17.93
N PHE A 156 -15.76 -15.22 -17.57
CA PHE A 156 -16.64 -14.84 -16.47
C PHE A 156 -18.06 -15.40 -16.67
N GLN A 157 -18.32 -16.62 -16.20
CA GLN A 157 -19.67 -17.15 -16.06
C GLN A 157 -20.21 -16.82 -14.67
N LYS A 158 -21.41 -16.22 -14.66
CA LYS A 158 -22.19 -15.88 -13.47
C LYS A 158 -22.28 -17.08 -12.53
N ILE A 159 -21.69 -16.98 -11.34
CA ILE A 159 -21.95 -17.92 -10.27
C ILE A 159 -23.37 -17.64 -9.74
N LYS A 160 -24.25 -18.64 -9.87
CA LYS A 160 -25.61 -18.61 -9.31
C LYS A 160 -25.54 -18.70 -7.79
N HIS A 161 -26.35 -17.88 -7.12
CA HIS A 161 -26.61 -17.97 -5.69
C HIS A 161 -27.07 -19.36 -5.28
N VAL A 162 -26.42 -19.92 -4.27
CA VAL A 162 -27.00 -20.98 -3.44
C VAL A 162 -27.16 -20.38 -2.04
N ASN A 163 -28.42 -20.13 -1.67
CA ASN A 163 -28.80 -19.83 -0.30
C ASN A 163 -28.62 -21.10 0.53
N ASN A 164 -27.95 -21.01 1.67
CA ASN A 164 -28.26 -21.91 2.76
C ASN A 164 -28.40 -21.10 4.05
N ARG A 165 -29.56 -21.30 4.68
CA ARG A 165 -29.94 -20.76 5.98
C ARG A 165 -29.37 -21.65 7.09
N ASP A 166 -29.27 -21.03 8.26
CA ASP A 166 -29.21 -21.59 9.60
C ASP A 166 -27.82 -21.82 10.23
N GLY A 167 -27.69 -21.28 11.45
CA GLY A 167 -26.67 -21.68 12.43
C GLY A 167 -25.78 -20.55 12.92
N ARG A 168 -26.15 -19.92 14.04
CA ARG A 168 -25.33 -18.96 14.78
C ARG A 168 -24.00 -19.59 15.22
N GLN A 169 -22.89 -19.18 14.61
CA GLN A 169 -21.58 -19.10 15.25
C GLN A 169 -21.04 -17.70 14.98
N GLN A 170 -20.95 -16.92 16.05
CA GLN A 170 -20.37 -15.59 16.04
C GLN A 170 -18.85 -15.80 16.12
N ASP A 171 -18.27 -16.26 15.01
CA ASP A 171 -16.82 -16.28 14.86
C ASP A 171 -16.37 -14.82 14.91
N GLU A 172 -15.65 -14.44 15.97
CA GLU A 172 -14.86 -13.22 16.00
C GLU A 172 -13.91 -13.27 14.79
N LYS A 173 -14.30 -12.62 13.69
CA LYS A 173 -13.46 -12.47 12.51
C LYS A 173 -12.29 -11.59 12.90
N GLU A 174 -11.21 -12.18 13.39
CA GLU A 174 -9.91 -11.52 13.43
C GLU A 174 -9.62 -10.98 12.02
N SER A 175 -9.59 -9.65 11.90
CA SER A 175 -9.20 -8.98 10.68
C SER A 175 -7.74 -9.33 10.43
N ASN A 176 -7.45 -10.19 9.44
CA ASN A 176 -6.09 -10.58 9.10
C ASN A 176 -5.42 -9.44 8.31
N THR A 177 -5.17 -8.31 8.98
CA THR A 177 -4.44 -7.16 8.44
C THR A 177 -3.00 -7.15 8.90
N ARG A 178 -2.18 -6.38 8.19
CA ARG A 178 -0.77 -6.12 8.50
C ARG A 178 -0.48 -4.64 8.32
N ILE A 179 0.38 -4.11 9.17
CA ILE A 179 0.97 -2.79 8.98
C ILE A 179 2.18 -2.88 8.07
N LEU A 180 2.17 -2.10 6.98
CA LEU A 180 3.34 -1.83 6.14
C LEU A 180 3.85 -0.43 6.44
N ALA A 181 5.14 -0.30 6.75
CA ALA A 181 5.79 0.97 7.06
C ALA A 181 6.77 1.35 5.95
N ILE A 182 6.57 2.51 5.33
CA ILE A 182 7.37 2.97 4.19
C ILE A 182 8.06 4.27 4.57
N ARG A 183 9.39 4.24 4.67
CA ARG A 183 10.22 5.44 4.79
C ARG A 183 10.30 6.14 3.45
N MET A 184 10.13 7.45 3.47
CA MET A 184 10.18 8.31 2.29
C MET A 184 10.93 9.61 2.59
N ALA A 185 11.44 10.25 1.53
CA ALA A 185 12.22 11.49 1.62
C ALA A 185 11.73 12.53 0.58
N PRO A 186 10.48 13.01 0.66
CA PRO A 186 9.86 13.77 -0.43
C PRO A 186 10.46 15.17 -0.65
N LYS A 187 11.23 15.69 0.31
CA LYS A 187 11.93 16.97 0.16
C LYS A 187 13.25 16.82 -0.61
N GLU A 188 13.69 15.61 -0.90
CA GLU A 188 14.86 15.38 -1.71
C GLU A 188 14.52 15.42 -3.21
N ASN A 189 15.48 15.85 -4.04
CA ASN A 189 15.35 15.90 -5.49
C ASN A 189 15.48 14.52 -6.16
N ALA A 190 15.05 13.46 -5.48
CA ALA A 190 15.05 12.08 -5.97
C ALA A 190 13.60 11.60 -6.11
N VAL A 191 13.17 11.39 -7.36
CA VAL A 191 11.81 10.94 -7.71
C VAL A 191 11.47 9.60 -7.05
N GLY A 192 12.46 8.70 -6.93
CA GLY A 192 12.31 7.37 -6.34
C GLY A 192 12.10 7.33 -4.83
N LEU A 193 12.25 8.46 -4.10
CA LEU A 193 12.06 8.52 -2.64
C LEU A 193 10.67 9.03 -2.22
N LYS A 194 9.70 8.93 -3.15
CA LYS A 194 8.30 9.35 -3.00
C LYS A 194 7.37 8.21 -3.37
N LEU A 195 6.16 8.25 -2.82
CA LEU A 195 5.06 7.42 -3.29
C LEU A 195 4.26 8.18 -4.34
N TRP A 196 3.93 7.48 -5.42
CA TRP A 196 3.20 8.01 -6.56
C TRP A 196 1.84 7.35 -6.70
N GLU A 197 0.87 8.04 -7.29
CA GLU A 197 -0.53 7.59 -7.35
C GLU A 197 -0.67 6.21 -8.01
N ALA A 198 0.07 5.96 -9.08
CA ALA A 198 0.08 4.67 -9.76
C ALA A 198 0.51 3.50 -8.85
N CYS A 199 1.41 3.74 -7.89
CA CYS A 199 1.83 2.73 -6.92
C CYS A 199 0.67 2.33 -6.00
N TYR A 200 -0.12 3.29 -5.52
CA TYR A 200 -1.30 3.01 -4.69
C TYR A 200 -2.34 2.20 -5.47
N ILE A 201 -2.64 2.59 -6.70
CA ILE A 201 -3.67 1.93 -7.51
C ILE A 201 -3.27 0.50 -7.87
N LEU A 202 -2.01 0.27 -8.25
CA LEU A 202 -1.54 -1.08 -8.57
C LEU A 202 -1.45 -1.96 -7.31
N SER A 203 -0.98 -1.42 -6.19
CA SER A 203 -0.96 -2.12 -4.91
C SER A 203 -2.37 -2.56 -4.51
N GLU A 204 -3.34 -1.67 -4.68
CA GLU A 204 -4.75 -1.97 -4.40
C GLU A 204 -5.30 -3.06 -5.33
N ALA A 205 -4.94 -3.04 -6.61
CA ALA A 205 -5.30 -4.09 -7.56
C ALA A 205 -4.75 -5.45 -7.12
N LEU A 206 -3.52 -5.52 -6.60
CA LEU A 206 -2.94 -6.76 -6.05
C LEU A 206 -3.67 -7.25 -4.80
N LEU A 207 -4.00 -6.34 -3.87
CA LEU A 207 -4.76 -6.68 -2.66
C LEU A 207 -6.14 -7.26 -2.99
N ARG A 208 -6.81 -6.74 -4.03
CA ARG A 208 -8.11 -7.26 -4.48
C ARG A 208 -8.00 -8.51 -5.32
N ASN A 209 -6.86 -8.73 -5.98
CA ASN A 209 -6.64 -9.85 -6.87
C ASN A 209 -5.34 -10.61 -6.51
N PRO A 210 -5.25 -11.25 -5.32
CA PRO A 210 -4.01 -11.90 -4.88
C PRO A 210 -3.45 -12.92 -5.88
N LYS A 211 -4.33 -13.58 -6.65
CA LYS A 211 -3.96 -14.52 -7.74
C LYS A 211 -3.00 -13.94 -8.79
N LEU A 212 -2.87 -12.62 -8.89
CA LEU A 212 -1.90 -11.98 -9.77
C LEU A 212 -0.46 -12.24 -9.32
N CYS A 213 -0.23 -12.46 -8.03
CA CYS A 213 1.11 -12.67 -7.44
C CYS A 213 1.23 -13.98 -6.65
N HIS A 214 0.12 -14.56 -6.18
CA HIS A 214 0.13 -15.69 -5.26
C HIS A 214 0.94 -16.88 -5.80
N GLY A 215 1.96 -17.31 -5.06
CA GLY A 215 2.84 -18.42 -5.42
C GLY A 215 3.77 -18.17 -6.62
N ARG A 216 3.78 -16.94 -7.16
CA ARG A 216 4.61 -16.52 -8.30
C ARG A 216 5.87 -15.82 -7.83
N ASP A 217 6.86 -15.80 -8.71
CA ASP A 217 8.02 -14.93 -8.55
C ASP A 217 7.65 -13.53 -9.09
N VAL A 218 7.86 -12.49 -8.30
CA VAL A 218 7.47 -11.12 -8.63
C VAL A 218 8.72 -10.28 -8.85
N VAL A 219 8.74 -9.50 -9.92
CA VAL A 219 9.80 -8.51 -10.18
C VAL A 219 9.16 -7.13 -10.26
N GLU A 220 9.58 -6.21 -9.41
CA GLU A 220 9.17 -4.81 -9.49
C GLU A 220 10.26 -4.00 -10.20
N LEU A 221 9.92 -3.37 -11.32
CA LEU A 221 10.76 -2.45 -12.08
C LEU A 221 10.52 -1.02 -11.58
N GLY A 222 11.59 -0.31 -11.20
CA GLY A 222 11.49 1.06 -10.70
C GLY A 222 10.75 1.13 -9.37
N ALA A 223 11.18 0.30 -8.42
CA ALA A 223 10.48 0.07 -7.16
C ALA A 223 10.44 1.31 -6.25
N GLY A 224 11.36 2.26 -6.41
CA GLY A 224 11.44 3.45 -5.57
C GLY A 224 11.53 3.09 -4.09
N VAL A 225 10.52 3.48 -3.30
CA VAL A 225 10.42 3.16 -1.87
C VAL A 225 9.85 1.76 -1.57
N GLY A 226 9.36 1.02 -2.57
CA GLY A 226 9.06 -0.42 -2.50
C GLY A 226 7.67 -0.83 -2.01
N LEU A 227 6.70 0.09 -1.92
CA LEU A 227 5.36 -0.24 -1.41
C LEU A 227 4.69 -1.39 -2.18
N LEU A 228 4.73 -1.34 -3.51
CA LEU A 228 4.01 -2.28 -4.36
C LEU A 228 4.57 -3.72 -4.24
N GLY A 229 5.88 -3.89 -4.28
CA GLY A 229 6.50 -5.19 -4.07
C GLY A 229 6.39 -5.69 -2.63
N LEU A 230 6.39 -4.80 -1.62
CA LEU A 230 6.09 -5.19 -0.24
C LEU A 230 4.64 -5.66 -0.08
N VAL A 231 3.68 -5.04 -0.78
CA VAL A 231 2.30 -5.54 -0.86
C VAL A 231 2.25 -6.90 -1.54
N ALA A 232 3.00 -7.10 -2.64
CA ALA A 232 3.08 -8.39 -3.31
C ALA A 232 3.61 -9.49 -2.37
N ALA A 233 4.70 -9.19 -1.64
CA ALA A 233 5.36 -10.12 -0.72
C ALA A 233 4.49 -10.48 0.48
N TYR A 234 4.01 -9.48 1.22
CA TYR A 234 3.40 -9.68 2.53
C TYR A 234 1.89 -9.82 2.50
N CYS A 235 1.21 -9.33 1.46
CA CYS A 235 -0.25 -9.27 1.41
C CYS A 235 -0.84 -10.12 0.28
N ALA A 236 -0.19 -10.17 -0.89
CA ALA A 236 -0.67 -10.94 -2.05
C ALA A 236 -0.11 -12.39 -2.12
N GLY A 237 0.85 -12.73 -1.26
CA GLY A 237 1.38 -14.09 -1.14
C GLY A 237 2.33 -14.50 -2.27
N ALA A 238 3.14 -13.57 -2.77
CA ALA A 238 4.23 -13.89 -3.70
C ALA A 238 5.19 -14.93 -3.08
N ALA A 239 5.73 -15.82 -3.91
CA ALA A 239 6.71 -16.82 -3.47
C ALA A 239 8.09 -16.16 -3.23
N HIS A 240 8.46 -15.26 -4.12
CA HIS A 240 9.66 -14.44 -4.05
C HIS A 240 9.39 -13.08 -4.69
N VAL A 241 10.04 -12.02 -4.18
CA VAL A 241 9.96 -10.68 -4.76
C VAL A 241 11.35 -10.10 -4.98
N THR A 242 11.67 -9.70 -6.20
CA THR A 242 12.86 -8.91 -6.52
C THR A 242 12.46 -7.46 -6.78
N LEU A 243 12.93 -6.55 -5.93
CA LEU A 243 12.70 -5.11 -6.05
C LEU A 243 13.89 -4.49 -6.77
N THR A 244 13.65 -3.77 -7.87
CA THR A 244 14.73 -3.22 -8.69
C THR A 244 14.60 -1.71 -8.89
N ASP A 245 15.74 -1.02 -8.84
CA ASP A 245 15.87 0.41 -9.15
C ASP A 245 17.32 0.67 -9.63
N VAL A 246 17.63 1.88 -10.09
CA VAL A 246 18.96 2.22 -10.65
C VAL A 246 19.80 3.06 -9.70
N ASP A 247 19.17 3.90 -8.88
CA ASP A 247 19.88 4.87 -8.05
C ASP A 247 20.32 4.26 -6.71
N ASP A 248 21.61 4.35 -6.38
CA ASP A 248 22.19 3.76 -5.17
C ASP A 248 21.53 4.27 -3.87
N LYS A 249 21.12 5.54 -3.85
CA LYS A 249 20.43 6.12 -2.69
C LYS A 249 19.02 5.57 -2.57
N VAL A 250 18.31 5.43 -3.69
CA VAL A 250 17.00 4.76 -3.73
C VAL A 250 17.12 3.31 -3.27
N LEU A 251 18.08 2.55 -3.79
CA LEU A 251 18.35 1.16 -3.38
C LEU A 251 18.68 1.06 -1.89
N HIS A 252 19.42 2.02 -1.32
CA HIS A 252 19.68 2.08 0.11
C HIS A 252 18.39 2.27 0.93
N PHE A 253 17.52 3.21 0.53
CA PHE A 253 16.22 3.43 1.17
C PHE A 253 15.30 2.22 1.03
N LEU A 254 15.28 1.60 -0.14
CA LEU A 254 14.49 0.42 -0.45
C LEU A 254 14.87 -0.76 0.47
N ARG A 255 16.17 -1.02 0.67
CA ARG A 255 16.64 -2.03 1.62
C ARG A 255 16.21 -1.71 3.05
N ALA A 256 16.33 -0.46 3.49
CA ALA A 256 15.88 -0.04 4.81
C ALA A 256 14.36 -0.22 4.99
N ASN A 257 13.56 -0.03 3.93
CA ASN A 257 12.12 -0.29 3.95
C ASN A 257 11.81 -1.79 4.01
N VAL A 258 12.54 -2.64 3.28
CA VAL A 258 12.41 -4.09 3.42
C VAL A 258 12.68 -4.52 4.86
N GLU A 259 13.80 -4.07 5.44
CA GLU A 259 14.19 -4.37 6.83
C GLU A 259 13.14 -3.90 7.85
N ALA A 260 12.65 -2.67 7.72
CA ALA A 260 11.62 -2.14 8.62
C ALA A 260 10.34 -3.01 8.62
N ASN A 261 9.98 -3.58 7.46
CA ASN A 261 8.78 -4.42 7.34
C ASN A 261 9.00 -5.87 7.77
N VAL A 262 10.25 -6.36 7.83
CA VAL A 262 10.58 -7.62 8.50
C VAL A 262 10.32 -7.47 10.01
N THR A 263 10.83 -6.41 10.62
CA THR A 263 10.70 -6.14 12.07
C THR A 263 9.27 -5.77 12.48
N THR A 264 8.56 -4.96 11.68
CA THR A 264 7.14 -4.60 11.94
C THR A 264 6.22 -5.83 11.87
N GLY A 265 6.54 -6.76 10.96
CA GLY A 265 5.83 -8.03 10.82
C GLY A 265 5.84 -8.92 12.06
N ALA A 266 6.82 -8.72 12.93
CA ALA A 266 6.95 -9.44 14.20
C ALA A 266 6.18 -8.77 15.35
N LEU A 267 5.75 -7.50 15.20
CA LEU A 267 5.32 -6.68 16.33
C LEU A 267 3.80 -6.44 16.45
N ALA A 268 2.97 -6.61 15.41
CA ALA A 268 1.53 -6.37 15.59
C ALA A 268 0.60 -6.94 14.52
N THR A 269 -0.46 -7.63 14.97
CA THR A 269 -1.79 -7.51 14.35
C THR A 269 -2.53 -6.43 15.13
N LEU A 270 -3.25 -5.54 14.45
CA LEU A 270 -4.25 -4.70 15.12
C LEU A 270 -5.43 -5.59 15.48
N ALA A 271 -5.62 -5.83 16.78
CA ALA A 271 -6.83 -6.50 17.24
C ALA A 271 -8.05 -5.63 16.90
N SER A 272 -9.24 -6.25 16.87
CA SER A 272 -10.52 -5.58 16.56
C SER A 272 -10.79 -4.35 17.46
N ASN A 273 -10.16 -4.30 18.64
CA ASN A 273 -10.23 -3.21 19.62
C ASN A 273 -9.12 -2.14 19.46
N GLY A 274 -8.40 -2.13 18.34
CA GLY A 274 -7.39 -1.11 18.04
C GLY A 274 -6.04 -1.24 18.76
N HIS A 275 -5.84 -2.25 19.61
CA HIS A 275 -4.57 -2.50 20.30
C HIS A 275 -3.62 -3.36 19.45
N LEU A 276 -2.31 -3.19 19.64
CA LEU A 276 -1.31 -4.10 19.06
C LEU A 276 -1.32 -5.41 19.86
N ALA A 277 -1.73 -6.49 19.23
CA ALA A 277 -1.60 -7.83 19.81
C ALA A 277 -0.31 -8.49 19.29
N PRO A 278 0.54 -9.07 20.17
CA PRO A 278 1.67 -9.88 19.73
C PRO A 278 1.15 -11.12 19.00
N ARG A 279 1.57 -11.33 17.74
CA ARG A 279 1.23 -12.56 17.00
C ARG A 279 1.90 -13.77 17.68
N LYS A 280 1.15 -14.86 17.84
CA LYS A 280 1.77 -16.19 18.05
C LYS A 280 2.52 -16.57 16.76
N ALA A 281 3.81 -16.87 16.88
CA ALA A 281 4.70 -17.36 15.81
C ALA A 281 4.06 -18.54 15.05
N GLU A 282 4.10 -18.66 13.72
CA GLU A 282 5.23 -18.56 12.80
C GLU A 282 4.92 -17.59 11.64
N VAL A 283 5.59 -16.44 11.56
CA VAL A 283 5.47 -15.55 10.39
C VAL A 283 6.47 -16.04 9.35
N LEU A 284 5.97 -16.63 8.26
CA LEU A 284 6.79 -16.85 7.07
C LEU A 284 7.25 -15.47 6.58
N VAL A 285 8.52 -15.14 6.80
CA VAL A 285 9.14 -13.95 6.18
C VAL A 285 9.26 -14.27 4.69
N PRO A 286 8.58 -13.51 3.81
CA PRO A 286 8.67 -13.73 2.38
C PRO A 286 10.11 -13.48 1.92
N SER A 287 10.52 -14.22 0.89
CA SER A 287 11.82 -14.02 0.26
C SER A 287 11.79 -12.74 -0.57
N ILE A 288 12.58 -11.74 -0.19
CA ILE A 288 12.65 -10.44 -0.87
C ILE A 288 14.12 -10.09 -1.14
N ASP A 289 14.46 -9.83 -2.39
CA ASP A 289 15.78 -9.33 -2.80
C ASP A 289 15.68 -7.90 -3.35
N VAL A 290 16.75 -7.12 -3.15
CA VAL A 290 16.89 -5.75 -3.70
C VAL A 290 18.11 -5.71 -4.60
N ALA A 291 17.89 -5.47 -5.89
CA ALA A 291 18.93 -5.51 -6.91
C ALA A 291 18.96 -4.22 -7.75
N PRO A 292 20.16 -3.76 -8.16
CA PRO A 292 20.25 -2.70 -9.15
C PRO A 292 19.77 -3.19 -10.51
N LEU A 293 19.07 -2.34 -11.25
CA LEU A 293 18.72 -2.57 -12.65
C LEU A 293 18.67 -1.23 -13.40
N ASP A 294 19.63 -1.03 -14.29
CA ASP A 294 19.59 0.05 -15.28
C ASP A 294 18.96 -0.46 -16.58
N TRP A 295 17.73 -0.03 -16.88
CA TRP A 295 17.03 -0.47 -18.10
C TRP A 295 17.81 -0.14 -19.38
N THR A 296 18.65 0.91 -19.37
CA THR A 296 19.43 1.31 -20.55
C THR A 296 20.58 0.33 -20.86
N ARG A 297 20.85 -0.60 -19.93
CA ARG A 297 21.86 -1.65 -20.06
C ARG A 297 21.19 -3.00 -20.28
N SER A 298 20.91 -3.33 -21.55
CA SER A 298 20.15 -4.54 -21.92
C SER A 298 20.67 -5.83 -21.29
N ARG A 299 21.98 -5.97 -21.09
CA ARG A 299 22.60 -7.14 -20.43
C ARG A 299 22.17 -7.33 -18.97
N GLU A 300 21.87 -6.26 -18.24
CA GLU A 300 21.40 -6.35 -16.85
C GLU A 300 19.97 -6.90 -16.80
N ALA A 301 19.09 -6.40 -17.69
CA ALA A 301 17.75 -6.95 -17.86
C ALA A 301 17.80 -8.42 -18.33
N GLU A 302 18.70 -8.74 -19.26
CA GLU A 302 18.92 -10.11 -19.71
C GLU A 302 19.29 -11.04 -18.55
N ALA A 303 20.29 -10.65 -17.76
CA ALA A 303 20.75 -11.44 -16.63
C ALA A 303 19.69 -11.61 -15.52
N LEU A 304 18.77 -10.65 -15.36
CA LEU A 304 17.71 -10.71 -14.35
C LEU A 304 16.63 -11.75 -14.71
N PHE A 305 16.23 -11.84 -15.98
CA PHE A 305 15.19 -12.79 -16.40
C PHE A 305 15.75 -14.08 -17.04
N ASP A 306 17.06 -14.19 -17.25
CA ASP A 306 17.72 -15.41 -17.72
C ASP A 306 17.37 -16.61 -16.81
N THR A 307 17.25 -17.78 -17.43
CA THR A 307 16.91 -19.05 -16.80
C THR A 307 18.10 -20.02 -16.74
N GLY A 308 19.23 -19.68 -17.38
CA GLY A 308 20.33 -20.61 -17.67
C GLY A 308 21.37 -20.82 -16.57
N VAL A 309 21.61 -19.87 -15.67
CA VAL A 309 22.74 -19.94 -14.70
C VAL A 309 22.31 -19.60 -13.28
N ARG A 310 21.90 -20.61 -12.51
CA ARG A 310 21.46 -20.47 -11.10
C ARG A 310 22.53 -19.83 -10.21
N ARG A 311 22.34 -18.56 -9.84
CA ARG A 311 22.94 -17.88 -8.69
C ARG A 311 21.98 -17.87 -7.51
N LYS A 312 22.50 -17.61 -6.32
CA LYS A 312 21.70 -17.39 -5.10
C LYS A 312 20.92 -16.08 -5.27
N GLY A 313 19.58 -16.16 -5.37
CA GLY A 313 18.70 -15.03 -5.71
C GLY A 313 18.05 -15.13 -7.09
N ASP A 314 18.36 -16.16 -7.89
CA ASP A 314 17.72 -16.34 -9.19
C ASP A 314 16.27 -16.81 -9.07
N LEU A 315 15.40 -16.21 -9.88
CA LEU A 315 14.00 -16.60 -10.05
C LEU A 315 13.94 -18.06 -10.50
N GLY A 316 13.19 -18.89 -9.78
CA GLY A 316 13.07 -20.31 -10.11
C GLY A 316 12.29 -20.55 -11.40
N MET A 317 12.10 -21.82 -11.76
CA MET A 317 11.13 -22.22 -12.79
C MET A 317 9.70 -22.09 -12.23
N ARG A 318 9.25 -20.84 -12.08
CA ARG A 318 7.90 -20.46 -11.67
C ARG A 318 7.37 -19.43 -12.65
N SER A 319 6.05 -19.39 -12.80
CA SER A 319 5.40 -18.26 -13.50
C SER A 319 5.72 -16.96 -12.79
N ARG A 320 5.99 -15.90 -13.57
CA ARG A 320 6.43 -14.60 -13.07
C ARG A 320 5.35 -13.53 -13.18
N THR A 321 5.39 -12.54 -12.30
CA THR A 321 4.63 -11.31 -12.43
C THR A 321 5.58 -10.12 -12.39
N VAL A 322 5.67 -9.38 -13.49
CA VAL A 322 6.42 -8.13 -13.57
C VAL A 322 5.48 -6.97 -13.30
N LEU A 323 5.89 -6.11 -12.38
CA LEU A 323 5.14 -4.95 -11.93
C LEU A 323 5.96 -3.68 -12.21
N ALA A 324 5.28 -2.62 -12.64
CA ALA A 324 5.90 -1.30 -12.75
C ALA A 324 4.87 -0.23 -12.42
N ALA A 325 5.21 0.68 -11.51
CA ALA A 325 4.33 1.78 -11.12
C ALA A 325 5.00 3.13 -11.43
N ASP A 326 4.30 3.94 -12.20
CA ASP A 326 4.72 5.29 -12.60
C ASP A 326 6.08 5.38 -13.32
N CYS A 327 6.48 4.32 -14.03
CA CYS A 327 7.74 4.26 -14.79
C CYS A 327 7.69 4.94 -16.17
N VAL A 328 6.49 5.33 -16.63
CA VAL A 328 6.26 5.95 -17.94
C VAL A 328 6.16 7.46 -17.79
N TYR A 329 7.29 8.13 -17.59
CA TYR A 329 7.36 9.59 -17.39
C TYR A 329 8.42 10.29 -18.24
N ASP A 330 9.56 9.63 -18.48
CA ASP A 330 10.65 10.14 -19.30
C ASP A 330 10.69 9.43 -20.65
N ARG A 331 10.54 10.20 -21.75
CA ARG A 331 10.49 9.65 -23.11
C ARG A 331 11.80 8.98 -23.53
N ASP A 332 12.93 9.39 -22.97
CA ASP A 332 14.23 8.85 -23.31
C ASP A 332 14.44 7.46 -22.69
N LEU A 333 13.75 7.16 -21.59
CA LEU A 333 13.80 5.86 -20.91
C LEU A 333 12.78 4.85 -21.44
N ILE A 334 11.70 5.29 -22.10
CA ILE A 334 10.63 4.40 -22.59
C ILE A 334 11.16 3.27 -23.50
N PRO A 335 12.05 3.50 -24.49
CA PRO A 335 12.53 2.41 -25.34
C PRO A 335 13.19 1.28 -24.55
N ALA A 336 14.10 1.64 -23.64
CA ALA A 336 14.82 0.72 -22.77
C ALA A 336 13.89 -0.03 -21.80
N PHE A 337 12.90 0.69 -21.25
CA PHE A 337 11.86 0.10 -20.41
C PHE A 337 11.03 -0.95 -21.19
N VAL A 338 10.57 -0.61 -22.41
CA VAL A 338 9.80 -1.55 -23.26
C VAL A 338 10.63 -2.77 -23.64
N ASP A 339 11.93 -2.61 -23.91
CA ASP A 339 12.83 -3.73 -24.18
C ASP A 339 12.94 -4.69 -22.98
N THR A 340 13.02 -4.14 -21.77
CA THR A 340 13.01 -4.91 -20.52
C THR A 340 11.72 -5.73 -20.38
N LEU A 341 10.55 -5.13 -20.67
CA LEU A 341 9.27 -5.85 -20.64
C LEU A 341 9.19 -6.96 -21.70
N ALA A 342 9.69 -6.68 -22.90
CA ALA A 342 9.71 -7.64 -24.01
C ALA A 342 10.60 -8.85 -23.69
N PHE A 343 11.76 -8.63 -23.05
CA PHE A 343 12.64 -9.70 -22.60
C PHE A 343 11.96 -10.56 -21.54
N ALA A 344 11.37 -9.93 -20.51
CA ALA A 344 10.68 -10.63 -19.43
C ALA A 344 9.53 -11.53 -19.93
N LEU A 345 8.77 -11.06 -20.94
CA LEU A 345 7.68 -11.82 -21.55
C LEU A 345 8.15 -13.05 -22.36
N ARG A 346 9.37 -13.02 -22.89
CA ARG A 346 9.93 -14.07 -23.76
C ARG A 346 10.84 -15.06 -23.01
N ALA A 347 11.28 -14.70 -21.81
CA ALA A 347 12.28 -15.43 -21.04
C ALA A 347 11.84 -16.83 -20.58
N LEU A 348 10.56 -17.02 -20.23
CA LEU A 348 10.08 -18.29 -19.71
C LEU A 348 9.57 -19.22 -20.83
N PRO A 349 9.94 -20.51 -20.82
CA PRO A 349 9.32 -21.52 -21.67
C PRO A 349 7.98 -21.99 -21.06
N PRO A 350 7.02 -22.46 -21.90
CA PRO A 350 5.82 -23.13 -21.41
C PRO A 350 6.15 -24.33 -20.50
N PRO A 351 5.31 -24.64 -19.49
CA PRO A 351 4.01 -24.02 -19.20
C PRO A 351 4.11 -22.72 -18.40
N HIS A 352 5.30 -22.29 -17.97
CA HIS A 352 5.47 -21.09 -17.16
C HIS A 352 5.26 -19.83 -17.99
N GLN A 353 4.61 -18.83 -17.39
CA GLN A 353 4.25 -17.60 -18.09
C GLN A 353 4.59 -16.36 -17.25
N THR A 354 4.94 -15.29 -17.96
CA THR A 354 5.12 -13.96 -17.39
C THR A 354 3.85 -13.14 -17.57
N LEU A 355 3.29 -12.62 -16.47
CA LEU A 355 2.28 -11.57 -16.48
C LEU A 355 2.99 -10.22 -16.31
N VAL A 356 2.69 -9.23 -17.14
CA VAL A 356 3.20 -7.86 -16.98
C VAL A 356 2.05 -6.90 -16.68
N LEU A 357 2.15 -6.16 -15.58
CA LEU A 357 1.22 -5.10 -15.20
C LEU A 357 1.98 -3.78 -15.03
N VAL A 358 1.55 -2.75 -15.75
CA VAL A 358 2.11 -1.40 -15.68
C VAL A 358 1.01 -0.44 -15.27
N ALA A 359 1.26 0.34 -14.22
CA ALA A 359 0.39 1.43 -13.80
C ALA A 359 1.04 2.77 -14.18
N SER A 360 0.32 3.62 -14.90
CA SER A 360 0.82 4.92 -15.37
C SER A 360 -0.11 6.04 -14.92
N THR A 361 0.44 7.08 -14.30
CA THR A 361 -0.30 8.32 -14.05
C THR A 361 -0.29 9.17 -15.33
N LEU A 362 -1.45 9.41 -15.93
CA LEU A 362 -1.58 10.15 -17.18
C LEU A 362 -1.39 11.66 -16.97
N ARG A 363 -0.13 12.09 -16.89
CA ARG A 363 0.26 13.51 -16.78
C ARG A 363 0.47 14.17 -18.14
N ASN A 364 1.04 13.43 -19.08
CA ASN A 364 1.27 13.89 -20.44
C ASN A 364 0.77 12.82 -21.44
N PRO A 365 -0.31 13.09 -22.18
CA PRO A 365 -0.86 12.16 -23.16
C PRO A 365 0.15 11.74 -24.23
N ALA A 366 1.08 12.62 -24.63
CA ALA A 366 2.09 12.31 -25.65
C ALA A 366 3.13 11.30 -25.14
N THR A 367 3.52 11.38 -23.86
CA THR A 367 4.42 10.41 -23.24
C THR A 367 3.78 9.02 -23.19
N PHE A 368 2.51 8.95 -22.79
CA PHE A 368 1.78 7.68 -22.77
C PHE A 368 1.62 7.12 -24.19
N ALA A 369 1.20 7.93 -25.17
CA ALA A 369 1.08 7.50 -26.57
C ALA A 369 2.41 6.97 -27.15
N CYS A 370 3.54 7.59 -26.79
CA CYS A 370 4.88 7.11 -27.15
C CYS A 370 5.14 5.70 -26.61
N PHE A 371 4.78 5.44 -25.35
CA PHE A 371 4.86 4.11 -24.75
C PHE A 371 3.96 3.10 -25.47
N GLN A 372 2.69 3.43 -25.75
CA GLN A 372 1.77 2.55 -26.47
C GLN A 372 2.32 2.18 -27.86
N GLY A 373 2.84 3.18 -28.59
CA GLY A 373 3.45 2.97 -29.91
C GLY A 373 4.65 2.03 -29.85
N LEU A 374 5.58 2.24 -28.90
CA LEU A 374 6.77 1.40 -28.76
C LEU A 374 6.43 -0.05 -28.35
N VAL A 375 5.46 -0.25 -27.46
CA VAL A 375 4.95 -1.59 -27.11
C VAL A 375 4.44 -2.31 -28.38
N ALA A 376 3.66 -1.62 -29.22
CA ALA A 376 3.17 -2.18 -30.48
C ALA A 376 4.30 -2.50 -31.47
N THR A 377 5.32 -1.64 -31.59
CA THR A 377 6.48 -1.91 -32.49
C THR A 377 7.27 -3.16 -32.10
N LYS A 378 7.23 -3.55 -30.82
CA LYS A 378 7.88 -4.79 -30.32
C LYS A 378 7.00 -6.04 -30.49
N GLY A 379 5.86 -5.91 -31.16
CA GLY A 379 4.90 -6.99 -31.38
C GLY A 379 4.18 -7.43 -30.11
N LEU A 380 4.08 -6.55 -29.10
CA LEU A 380 3.39 -6.81 -27.85
C LEU A 380 1.98 -6.21 -27.90
N VAL A 381 1.07 -6.83 -27.14
CA VAL A 381 -0.30 -6.34 -26.97
C VAL A 381 -0.38 -5.61 -25.63
N MET A 382 -1.00 -4.43 -25.64
CA MET A 382 -1.29 -3.66 -24.43
C MET A 382 -2.80 -3.50 -24.27
N GLU A 383 -3.33 -3.94 -23.14
CA GLU A 383 -4.75 -3.88 -22.81
C GLU A 383 -4.96 -3.01 -21.58
N ASP A 384 -5.93 -2.10 -21.65
CA ASP A 384 -6.37 -1.35 -20.47
C ASP A 384 -7.22 -2.25 -19.58
N VAL A 385 -6.71 -2.52 -18.38
CA VAL A 385 -7.34 -3.38 -17.38
C VAL A 385 -7.83 -2.59 -16.17
N THR A 386 -7.83 -1.26 -16.24
CA THR A 386 -8.17 -0.34 -15.13
C THR A 386 -9.50 -0.72 -14.49
N ASP A 387 -10.58 -0.80 -15.28
CA ASP A 387 -11.92 -1.12 -14.76
C ASP A 387 -12.07 -2.60 -14.39
N SER A 388 -11.33 -3.48 -15.06
CA SER A 388 -11.39 -4.93 -14.79
C SER A 388 -10.74 -5.32 -13.46
N LEU A 389 -9.74 -4.54 -13.03
CA LEU A 389 -9.04 -4.70 -11.76
C LEU A 389 -9.55 -3.73 -10.68
N ALA A 390 -10.36 -2.74 -11.06
CA ALA A 390 -11.11 -1.90 -10.15
C ALA A 390 -12.25 -2.68 -9.46
N ASP A 391 -12.64 -2.21 -8.28
CA ASP A 391 -13.55 -2.92 -7.38
C ASP A 391 -14.99 -3.07 -7.92
N ARG A 392 -15.62 -4.22 -7.63
CA ARG A 392 -17.08 -4.45 -7.72
C ARG A 392 -17.72 -4.80 -6.36
N ASN A 393 -16.94 -4.90 -5.29
CA ASN A 393 -17.33 -5.48 -4.00
C ASN A 393 -17.35 -4.47 -2.82
N GLY A 394 -17.05 -3.19 -3.05
CA GLY A 394 -17.25 -2.12 -2.06
C GLY A 394 -16.25 -2.12 -0.89
N ILE A 395 -15.08 -2.73 -1.02
CA ILE A 395 -14.05 -2.71 0.02
C ILE A 395 -13.25 -1.41 -0.11
N ALA A 396 -13.28 -0.59 0.94
CA ALA A 396 -12.54 0.66 0.99
C ALA A 396 -11.03 0.43 0.78
N SER A 397 -10.43 1.25 -0.11
CA SER A 397 -8.99 1.22 -0.34
C SER A 397 -8.21 1.51 0.95
N PRO A 398 -7.12 0.78 1.24
CA PRO A 398 -6.22 1.13 2.34
C PRO A 398 -5.36 2.35 2.01
N PHE A 399 -5.34 2.84 0.77
CA PHE A 399 -4.48 3.93 0.32
C PHE A 399 -5.26 5.24 0.13
N TYR A 400 -4.72 6.33 0.63
CA TYR A 400 -5.16 7.67 0.30
C TYR A 400 -4.57 8.08 -1.05
N CYS A 401 -5.43 8.13 -2.06
CA CYS A 401 -5.07 8.55 -3.40
C CYS A 401 -6.21 9.44 -3.93
N PRO A 402 -6.05 10.77 -3.93
CA PRO A 402 -7.11 11.68 -4.37
C PRO A 402 -7.26 11.73 -5.90
N ASN A 403 -6.18 11.51 -6.66
CA ASN A 403 -6.17 11.62 -8.13
C ASN A 403 -6.25 10.24 -8.82
N ARG A 404 -7.14 9.36 -8.35
CA ARG A 404 -7.25 7.98 -8.86
C ARG A 404 -7.60 7.91 -10.34
N ALA A 405 -8.50 8.80 -10.79
CA ALA A 405 -9.02 8.82 -12.15
C ALA A 405 -7.95 9.11 -13.21
N ALA A 406 -6.80 9.67 -12.82
CA ALA A 406 -5.67 9.92 -13.72
C ALA A 406 -4.79 8.67 -13.96
N VAL A 407 -4.96 7.60 -13.18
CA VAL A 407 -4.13 6.40 -13.32
C VAL A 407 -4.77 5.43 -14.33
N ARG A 408 -3.95 4.81 -15.16
CA ARG A 408 -4.32 3.66 -16.01
C ARG A 408 -3.50 2.44 -15.63
N LEU A 409 -4.18 1.31 -15.51
CA LEU A 409 -3.56 -0.01 -15.37
C LEU A 409 -3.58 -0.70 -16.73
N THR A 410 -2.42 -1.09 -17.21
CA THR A 410 -2.28 -1.81 -18.48
C THR A 410 -1.64 -3.17 -18.27
N ARG A 411 -2.22 -4.19 -18.89
CA ARG A 411 -1.63 -5.51 -19.04
C ARG A 411 -0.86 -5.58 -20.35
N ILE A 412 0.37 -6.07 -20.32
CA ILE A 412 1.19 -6.28 -21.52
C ILE A 412 1.43 -7.77 -21.71
N SER A 413 1.23 -8.27 -22.93
CA SER A 413 1.37 -9.68 -23.26
C SER A 413 1.92 -9.92 -24.65
N LEU A 414 2.35 -11.15 -24.92
CA LEU A 414 2.56 -11.62 -26.28
C LEU A 414 1.21 -11.78 -27.00
N PRO A 415 1.17 -11.73 -28.34
CA PRO A 415 -0.05 -11.98 -29.11
C PRO A 415 -0.53 -13.42 -28.94
N SER A 416 -1.83 -13.62 -28.80
CA SER A 416 -2.47 -14.94 -28.78
C SER A 416 -2.25 -15.64 -30.13
N GLY A 417 -1.55 -16.78 -30.14
CA GLY A 417 -1.39 -17.62 -31.35
C GLY A 417 -0.01 -17.64 -32.02
N SER A 418 1.05 -17.20 -31.34
CA SER A 418 2.42 -17.49 -31.83
C SER A 418 2.84 -18.90 -31.43
N GLU A 419 2.51 -19.89 -32.27
CA GLU A 419 3.41 -21.04 -32.41
C GLU A 419 4.78 -20.45 -32.73
N ARG A 420 5.76 -20.67 -31.84
CA ARG A 420 7.14 -20.28 -32.12
C ARG A 420 7.57 -21.07 -33.34
N VAL A 421 7.67 -20.41 -34.49
CA VAL A 421 8.45 -20.94 -35.61
C VAL A 421 9.86 -21.03 -35.08
N HIS A 422 10.30 -22.26 -34.81
CA HIS A 422 11.70 -22.56 -34.55
C HIS A 422 12.47 -22.25 -35.83
N GLU A 423 13.33 -21.24 -35.79
CA GLU A 423 14.49 -21.13 -36.68
C GLU A 423 15.76 -21.49 -35.91
#